data_AF-S7TCM3-F1
#
_entry.id   AF-S7TCM3-F1
#
_cell.length_a   1.000
_cell.length_b   1.000
_cell.length_c   1.000
_cell.angle_alpha   90.00
_cell.angle_beta   90.00
_cell.angle_gamma   90.00
#
_symmetry.space_group_name_H-M   'P 1'
#
loop_
_entity.id
_entity.type
_entity.pdbx_description
1 polymer ?
#
loop_
_entity_poly.entity_id
_entity_poly.type
_entity_poly.pdbx_seq_one_letter_code
_entity_poly.pdbx_strand_id
1 'polypeptide(L)' 'MCQSLVDKVAQSKQLMAVAHPEILTLFENWLEELEDEVIRCAAAQGTDVDELAEATGLSRSGARFLISKLRREGRL' A
#
# COMPACT_ATOMS: atom_id res chain seq x y z
N MET A 1 -3.39 -14.31 -7.87
CA MET A 1 -4.46 -14.07 -6.89
C MET A 1 -3.85 -13.32 -5.73
N CYS A 2 -4.13 -12.02 -5.65
CA CYS A 2 -3.72 -11.18 -4.55
C CYS A 2 -4.52 -11.59 -3.32
N GLN A 3 -3.97 -12.53 -2.55
CA GLN A 3 -4.42 -12.82 -1.19
C GLN A 3 -4.20 -11.54 -0.40
N SER A 4 -5.27 -10.75 -0.33
CA SER A 4 -5.26 -9.34 0.00
C SER A 4 -4.74 -9.15 1.42
N LEU A 5 -4.14 -7.99 1.71
CA LEU A 5 -3.89 -7.58 3.09
C LEU A 5 -5.17 -7.64 3.94
N VAL A 6 -6.34 -7.51 3.29
CA VAL A 6 -7.67 -7.77 3.87
C VAL A 6 -7.81 -9.18 4.41
N ASP A 7 -7.29 -10.22 3.76
CA ASP A 7 -7.37 -11.59 4.30
C ASP A 7 -6.57 -11.71 5.59
N LYS A 8 -5.42 -11.03 5.68
CA LYS A 8 -4.57 -11.03 6.88
C LYS A 8 -5.17 -10.19 8.02
N VAL A 9 -5.86 -9.10 7.69
CA VAL A 9 -6.60 -8.27 8.66
C VAL A 9 -7.88 -8.99 9.13
N ALA A 10 -8.61 -9.64 8.23
CA ALA A 10 -9.82 -10.41 8.51
C ALA A 10 -9.54 -11.68 9.34
N GLN A 11 -8.35 -12.27 9.22
CA GLN A 11 -7.95 -13.42 10.03
C GLN A 11 -7.80 -13.09 11.53
N SER A 12 -7.57 -11.83 11.88
CA SER A 12 -7.49 -11.39 13.27
C SER A 12 -8.91 -11.17 13.83
N LYS A 13 -9.43 -12.17 14.55
CA LYS A 13 -10.79 -12.15 15.14
C LYS A 13 -11.10 -10.93 16.03
N GLN A 14 -10.09 -10.19 16.51
CA GLN A 14 -10.27 -8.96 17.29
C GLN A 14 -10.53 -7.71 16.42
N LEU A 15 -10.30 -7.77 15.11
CA LEU A 15 -10.52 -6.67 14.15
C LEU A 15 -11.88 -6.71 13.45
N MET A 16 -12.63 -7.81 13.55
CA MET A 16 -13.96 -7.92 12.94
C MET A 16 -14.97 -6.92 13.55
N ALA A 17 -14.69 -6.38 14.74
CA ALA A 17 -15.49 -5.33 15.36
C ALA A 17 -15.20 -3.92 14.78
N VAL A 18 -14.14 -3.74 13.99
CA VAL A 18 -13.66 -2.44 13.47
C VAL A 18 -13.92 -2.28 11.96
N ALA A 19 -14.08 -3.38 11.22
CA ALA A 19 -14.30 -3.35 9.78
C ALA A 19 -15.79 -3.31 9.43
N HIS A 20 -16.43 -2.13 9.55
CA HIS A 20 -17.63 -1.90 8.74
C HIS A 20 -17.23 -2.04 7.27
N PRO A 21 -17.97 -2.80 6.44
CA PRO A 21 -17.60 -3.04 5.05
C PRO A 21 -17.30 -1.75 4.26
N GLU A 22 -18.03 -0.67 4.55
CA GLU A 22 -17.82 0.64 3.94
C GLU A 22 -16.45 1.24 4.28
N ILE A 23 -15.99 1.11 5.52
CA ILE A 23 -14.66 1.59 5.96
C ILE A 23 -13.56 0.78 5.28
N LEU A 24 -13.78 -0.51 5.10
CA LEU A 24 -12.83 -1.38 4.41
C LEU A 24 -12.65 -0.93 2.96
N THR A 25 -13.74 -0.68 2.24
CA THR A 25 -13.69 -0.16 0.86
C THR A 25 -12.98 1.18 0.78
N LEU A 26 -13.23 2.11 1.72
CA LEU A 26 -12.52 3.39 1.76
C LEU A 26 -11.00 3.21 1.96
N PHE A 27 -10.60 2.27 2.83
CA PHE A 27 -9.19 1.95 3.04
C PHE A 27 -8.55 1.31 1.81
N GLU A 28 -9.25 0.39 1.13
CA GLU A 28 -8.77 -0.23 -0.10
C GLU A 28 -8.58 0.79 -1.22
N ASN A 29 -9.57 1.67 -1.44
CA ASN A 29 -9.49 2.73 -2.44
C ASN A 29 -8.32 3.68 -2.16
N TRP A 30 -8.19 4.12 -0.90
CA TRP A 30 -7.09 5.00 -0.51
C TRP A 30 -5.71 4.33 -0.69
N LEU A 31 -5.60 3.03 -0.38
CA LEU A 31 -4.36 2.29 -0.58
C LEU A 31 -4.02 2.14 -2.07
N GLU A 32 -5.02 1.93 -2.94
CA GLU A 32 -4.82 1.86 -4.39
C GLU A 32 -4.35 3.20 -4.96
N GLU A 33 -4.95 4.31 -4.53
CA GLU A 33 -4.52 5.67 -4.92
C GLU A 33 -3.06 5.96 -4.51
N LEU A 34 -2.68 5.55 -3.29
CA LEU A 34 -1.32 5.69 -2.78
C LEU A 34 -0.32 4.83 -3.58
N GLU A 35 -0.71 3.62 -3.97
CA GLU A 35 0.14 2.77 -4.82
C GLU A 35 0.38 3.40 -6.18
N ASP A 36 -0.65 3.97 -6.79
CA ASP A 36 -0.53 4.67 -8.06
C ASP A 36 0.33 5.94 -7.94
N GLU A 37 0.27 6.64 -6.80
CA GLU A 37 1.17 7.75 -6.51
C GLU A 37 2.63 7.30 -6.42
N VAL A 38 2.91 6.22 -5.68
CA VAL A 38 4.26 5.63 -5.60
C VAL A 38 4.77 5.24 -6.98
N ILE A 39 3.93 4.65 -7.84
CA ILE A 39 4.30 4.30 -9.22
C ILE A 39 4.65 5.56 -10.02
N ARG A 40 3.84 6.61 -9.94
CA ARG A 40 4.10 7.89 -10.62
C ARG A 40 5.41 8.52 -10.15
N CYS A 41 5.66 8.57 -8.84
CA CYS A 41 6.91 9.08 -8.29
C CYS A 41 8.09 8.23 -8.76
N ALA A 42 7.98 6.90 -8.72
CA ALA A 42 9.04 6.00 -9.14
C ALA A 42 9.39 6.14 -10.63
N ALA A 43 8.40 6.39 -11.47
CA ALA A 43 8.62 6.66 -12.90
C ALA A 43 9.34 8.00 -13.14
N ALA A 44 9.15 9.00 -12.27
CA ALA A 44 9.72 10.33 -12.41
C ALA A 44 11.17 10.43 -11.90
N GLN A 45 11.47 9.82 -10.75
CA GLN A 45 12.75 10.00 -10.05
C GLN A 45 13.50 8.68 -9.74
N GLY A 46 12.88 7.52 -10.02
CA GLY A 46 13.45 6.20 -9.74
C GLY A 46 12.95 5.58 -8.44
N THR A 47 13.48 4.41 -8.10
CA THR A 47 12.97 3.58 -6.99
C THR A 47 13.76 3.72 -5.68
N ASP A 48 14.42 4.85 -5.45
CA ASP A 48 15.10 5.07 -4.18
C ASP A 48 14.08 5.20 -3.04
N VAL A 49 14.35 4.50 -1.93
CA VAL A 49 13.38 4.40 -0.83
C VAL A 49 13.22 5.71 -0.09
N ASP A 50 14.30 6.48 0.05
CA ASP A 50 14.30 7.72 0.82
C ASP A 50 13.62 8.84 0.03
N GLU A 51 13.93 8.94 -1.26
CA GLU A 51 13.28 9.90 -2.16
C GLU A 51 11.77 9.62 -2.30
N LEU A 52 11.38 8.35 -2.42
CA LEU A 52 9.95 7.98 -2.49
C LEU A 52 9.22 8.21 -1.18
N ALA A 53 9.86 7.94 -0.03
CA ALA A 53 9.28 8.22 1.27
C ALA A 53 8.99 9.72 1.45
N GLU A 54 9.94 10.57 1.06
CA GLU A 54 9.77 12.03 1.11
C GLU A 54 8.68 12.51 0.14
N ALA A 55 8.69 12.05 -1.10
CA ALA A 55 7.74 12.49 -2.13
C ALA A 55 6.29 12.09 -1.83
N THR A 56 6.07 10.96 -1.15
CA THR A 56 4.72 10.42 -0.84
C THR A 56 4.29 10.66 0.60
N GLY A 57 5.12 11.31 1.41
CA GLY A 57 4.86 11.52 2.84
C GLY A 57 4.86 10.23 3.67
N LEU A 58 5.37 9.12 3.12
CA LEU A 58 5.44 7.84 3.81
C LEU A 58 6.62 7.77 4.76
N SER A 59 6.48 6.92 5.78
CA SER A 59 7.67 6.48 6.51
C SER A 59 8.57 5.65 5.59
N ARG A 60 9.88 5.63 5.87
CA ARG A 60 10.85 4.81 5.13
C ARG A 60 10.46 3.31 5.09
N SER A 61 9.90 2.79 6.18
CA SER A 61 9.42 1.40 6.24
C SER A 61 8.17 1.19 5.37
N GLY A 62 7.24 2.16 5.34
CA GLY A 62 6.08 2.15 4.46
C GLY A 62 6.45 2.19 2.98
N ALA A 63 7.35 3.10 2.60
CA ALA A 63 7.86 3.20 1.23
C ALA A 63 8.55 1.89 0.81
N ARG A 64 9.43 1.33 1.66
CA ARG A 64 10.08 0.03 1.39
C ARG A 64 9.08 -1.09 1.22
N PHE A 65 8.04 -1.13 2.06
CA PHE A 65 6.98 -2.12 1.96
C PHE A 65 6.25 -2.02 0.62
N LEU A 66 5.79 -0.82 0.23
CA LEU A 66 5.07 -0.61 -1.03
C LEU A 66 5.93 -0.92 -2.25
N ILE A 67 7.19 -0.47 -2.29
CA ILE A 67 8.12 -0.80 -3.38
C ILE A 67 8.28 -2.32 -3.51
N SER A 68 8.44 -3.02 -2.39
CA SER A 68 8.59 -4.48 -2.38
C SER A 68 7.31 -5.19 -2.83
N LYS A 69 6.14 -4.67 -2.42
CA LYS A 69 4.82 -5.17 -2.84
C LYS A 69 4.65 -5.00 -4.35
N LEU A 70 4.85 -3.79 -4.87
CA LEU A 70 4.62 -3.44 -6.26
C LEU A 70 5.56 -4.18 -7.22
N ARG A 71 6.85 -4.36 -6.84
CA ARG A 71 7.79 -5.20 -7.60
C ARG A 71 7.34 -6.66 -7.68
N ARG A 72 6.84 -7.23 -6.59
CA ARG A 72 6.30 -8.60 -6.57
C ARG A 72 5.06 -8.74 -7.46
N GLU A 73 4.29 -7.67 -7.62
CA GLU A 73 3.10 -7.60 -8.47
C GLU A 73 3.45 -7.24 -9.94
N GLY A 74 4.70 -6.91 -10.26
CA GLY A 74 5.14 -6.51 -11.60
C GLY A 74 4.66 -5.12 -12.02
N ARG A 75 4.30 -4.27 -11.05
CA ARG A 75 3.85 -2.88 -11.25
C ARG A 75 4.98 -1.85 -11.12
N LEU A 76 6.17 -2.29 -10.68
CA LEU A 76 7.43 -1.55 -10.59
C LEU A 76 8.61 -2.42 -11.02
#